data_AF-A0A1E1K3K4-F1
#
_entry.id   AF-A0A1E1K3K4-F1
#
_cell.length_a   1.000
_cell.length_b   1.000
_cell.length_c   1.000
_cell.angle_alpha   90.00
_cell.angle_beta   90.00
_cell.angle_gamma   90.00
#
_symmetry.space_group_name_H-M   'P 1'
#
loop_
_entity.id
_entity.type
_entity.pdbx_description
1 polymer ?
#
loop_
_entity_poly.entity_id
_entity_poly.type
_entity_poly.pdbx_seq_one_letter_code
_entity_poly.pdbx_strand_id
1 'polypeptide(L)'
;MSTKQVVSSLYRRSLKLSLDWAVHRYLWRGQAMYIRSLFEANKNIKDPRQQRALFQEAEAELEKWKHPDPYHAPTAPGGSKFERNLPAPILTPPTEFVK
;
A
#
# COMPACT_ATOMS: atom_id res chain seq x y z
N MET A 1 -8.97 9.02 12.21
CA MET A 1 -8.81 8.59 10.80
C MET A 1 -10.18 8.26 10.23
N SER A 2 -10.47 8.66 8.99
CA SER A 2 -11.74 8.32 8.35
C SER A 2 -11.79 6.81 8.03
N THR A 3 -12.91 6.14 8.33
CA THR A 3 -13.11 4.71 8.01
C THR A 3 -12.88 4.43 6.52
N LYS A 4 -13.30 5.34 5.64
CA LYS A 4 -13.06 5.26 4.20
C LYS A 4 -11.57 5.22 3.85
N GLN A 5 -10.75 6.04 4.52
CA GLN A 5 -9.29 6.05 4.29
C GLN A 5 -8.65 4.73 4.73
N VAL A 6 -9.07 4.21 5.89
CA VAL A 6 -8.58 2.93 6.42
C VAL A 6 -8.92 1.79 5.47
N VAL A 7 -10.18 1.67 5.06
CA VAL A 7 -10.65 0.63 4.11
C VAL A 7 -9.94 0.77 2.76
N SER A 8 -9.78 1.99 2.25
CA SER A 8 -9.08 2.22 0.97
C SER A 8 -7.60 1.81 1.04
N SER A 9 -6.94 2.10 2.16
CA SER A 9 -5.56 1.69 2.42
C SER A 9 -5.43 0.17 2.52
N LEU A 10 -6.29 -0.46 3.32
CA LEU A 10 -6.34 -1.91 3.51
C LEU A 10 -6.55 -2.62 2.16
N TYR A 11 -7.54 -2.20 1.37
CA TYR A 11 -7.83 -2.75 0.05
C TYR A 11 -6.65 -2.62 -0.92
N ARG A 12 -5.99 -1.46 -0.97
CA ARG A 12 -4.80 -1.26 -1.82
C ARG A 12 -3.65 -2.18 -1.41
N ARG A 13 -3.43 -2.36 -0.10
CA ARG A 13 -2.41 -3.26 0.42
C ARG A 13 -2.72 -4.73 0.11
N SER A 14 -3.96 -5.18 0.24
CA SER A 14 -4.38 -6.54 -0.13
C SER A 14 -4.15 -6.84 -1.63
N LEU A 15 -4.49 -5.89 -2.50
CA LEU A 15 -4.24 -6.03 -3.94
C LEU A 15 -2.74 -6.03 -4.29
N LYS A 16 -1.95 -5.20 -3.59
CA LYS A 16 -0.50 -5.17 -3.79
C LYS A 16 0.16 -6.46 -3.31
N LEU A 17 -0.20 -6.93 -2.11
CA LEU A 17 0.34 -8.15 -1.54
C LEU A 17 0.03 -9.38 -2.41
N SER A 18 -1.22 -9.50 -2.87
CA SER A 18 -1.59 -10.58 -3.80
C SER A 18 -0.85 -10.50 -5.13
N LEU A 19 -0.52 -9.29 -5.61
CA LEU A 19 0.30 -9.10 -6.81
C LEU A 19 1.76 -9.48 -6.57
N ASP A 20 2.30 -9.24 -5.38
CA ASP A 20 3.69 -9.58 -5.03
C ASP A 20 3.93 -11.10 -5.06
N TRP A 21 2.93 -11.90 -4.68
CA TRP A 21 2.98 -13.35 -4.82
C TRP A 21 2.67 -13.85 -6.24
N ALA A 22 1.85 -13.12 -7.00
CA ALA A 22 1.39 -13.57 -8.31
C ALA A 22 2.32 -13.07 -9.43
N VAL A 23 3.19 -13.95 -9.92
CA VAL A 23 4.11 -13.67 -11.04
C VAL A 23 3.36 -13.24 -12.31
N HIS A 24 2.21 -13.87 -12.60
CA HIS A 24 1.46 -13.63 -13.84
C HIS A 24 0.14 -12.88 -13.64
N ARG A 25 -0.14 -11.93 -14.53
CA ARG A 25 -1.33 -11.05 -14.44
C ARG A 25 -2.66 -11.76 -14.65
N TYR A 26 -2.73 -12.80 -15.47
CA TYR A 26 -3.98 -13.53 -15.69
C TYR A 26 -4.43 -14.28 -14.42
N LEU A 27 -3.48 -14.87 -13.69
CA LEU A 27 -3.73 -15.54 -12.42
C LEU A 27 -4.12 -14.51 -11.34
N TRP A 28 -3.39 -13.40 -11.26
CA TRP A 28 -3.66 -12.32 -10.30
C TRP A 28 -5.07 -11.74 -10.44
N ARG A 29 -5.61 -11.62 -11.66
CA ARG A 29 -6.96 -11.05 -11.89
C ARG A 29 -8.06 -11.82 -11.16
N GLY A 30 -7.98 -13.16 -11.13
CA GLY A 30 -8.93 -13.98 -10.38
C GLY A 30 -8.89 -13.67 -8.88
N GLN A 31 -7.68 -13.59 -8.32
CA GLN A 31 -7.46 -13.23 -6.91
C GLN A 31 -7.93 -11.81 -6.59
N ALA A 32 -7.65 -10.84 -7.46
CA ALA A 32 -8.09 -9.45 -7.29
C ALA A 32 -9.61 -9.33 -7.26
N MET A 33 -10.32 -10.08 -8.11
CA MET A 33 -11.79 -10.13 -8.10
C MET A 33 -12.33 -10.78 -6.83
N TYR A 34 -11.69 -11.84 -6.35
CA TYR A 34 -12.04 -12.48 -5.09
C TYR A 34 -11.87 -11.51 -3.91
N ILE A 35 -10.73 -10.83 -3.79
CA ILE A 35 -10.49 -9.81 -2.76
C ILE A 35 -11.57 -8.72 -2.83
N ARG A 36 -11.91 -8.23 -4.02
CA ARG A 36 -12.99 -7.24 -4.16
C ARG A 36 -14.33 -7.75 -3.64
N SER A 37 -14.66 -9.01 -3.90
CA SER A 37 -15.91 -9.62 -3.45
C SER A 37 -16.02 -9.65 -1.91
N LEU A 38 -14.91 -9.92 -1.21
CA LEU A 38 -14.85 -9.90 0.25
C LEU A 38 -15.12 -8.51 0.82
N PHE A 39 -14.57 -7.46 0.20
CA PHE A 39 -14.79 -6.08 0.62
C PHE A 39 -16.22 -5.61 0.34
N GLU A 40 -16.80 -5.96 -0.81
CA GLU A 40 -18.19 -5.60 -1.13
C GLU A 40 -19.18 -6.31 -0.19
N ALA A 41 -18.93 -7.57 0.19
CA ALA A 41 -19.76 -8.32 1.13
C ALA A 41 -19.88 -7.61 2.50
N ASN A 42 -18.82 -6.95 2.95
CA ASN A 42 -18.75 -6.29 4.27
C ASN A 42 -19.03 -4.77 4.23
N LYS A 43 -19.34 -4.22 3.06
CA LYS A 43 -19.46 -2.76 2.84
C LYS A 43 -20.55 -2.07 3.65
N ASN A 44 -21.63 -2.79 3.96
CA ASN A 44 -22.82 -2.23 4.60
C ASN A 44 -22.82 -2.35 6.14
N ILE A 45 -21.73 -2.84 6.73
CA ILE A 45 -21.61 -2.99 8.18
C ILE A 45 -21.44 -1.61 8.81
N LYS A 46 -22.37 -1.22 9.68
CA LYS A 46 -22.40 0.09 10.34
C LYS A 46 -21.93 0.06 11.80
N ASP A 47 -21.95 -1.10 12.44
CA ASP A 47 -21.51 -1.24 13.84
C ASP A 47 -19.99 -1.02 13.94
N PRO A 48 -19.52 0.01 14.67
CA PRO A 48 -18.09 0.28 14.81
C PRO A 48 -17.33 -0.84 15.52
N ARG A 49 -17.97 -1.66 16.37
CA ARG A 49 -17.28 -2.79 17.03
C ARG A 49 -16.98 -3.90 16.03
N GLN A 50 -17.96 -4.24 15.20
CA GLN A 50 -17.79 -5.21 14.11
C GLN A 50 -16.76 -4.73 13.09
N GLN A 51 -16.80 -3.45 12.69
CA GLN A 51 -15.80 -2.88 11.77
C GLN A 51 -14.37 -3.03 12.31
N ARG A 52 -14.16 -2.75 13.61
CA ARG A 52 -12.83 -2.91 14.23
C ARG A 52 -12.36 -4.36 14.23
N ALA A 53 -13.26 -5.31 14.53
CA ALA A 53 -12.93 -6.73 14.50
C ALA A 53 -12.49 -7.16 13.08
N LEU A 54 -13.24 -6.77 12.06
CA LEU A 54 -12.92 -7.06 10.66
C LEU A 54 -11.59 -6.43 10.22
N PHE A 55 -11.30 -5.21 10.67
CA PHE A 55 -10.01 -4.58 10.36
C PHE A 55 -8.85 -5.33 11.02
N GLN A 56 -9.00 -5.76 12.28
CA GLN A 56 -7.97 -6.54 12.97
C GLN A 56 -7.73 -7.90 12.30
N GLU A 57 -8.81 -8.58 11.91
CA GLU A 57 -8.74 -9.85 11.18
C GLU A 57 -8.00 -9.68 9.86
N ALA A 58 -8.38 -8.67 9.06
CA ALA A 58 -7.75 -8.43 7.77
C ALA A 58 -6.27 -8.00 7.90
N GLU A 59 -5.91 -7.22 8.93
CA GLU A 59 -4.50 -6.89 9.21
C GLU A 59 -3.70 -8.14 9.61
N ALA A 60 -4.29 -9.04 10.40
CA ALA A 60 -3.65 -10.29 10.77
C ALA A 60 -3.41 -11.19 9.56
N GLU A 61 -4.36 -11.26 8.62
CA GLU A 61 -4.17 -11.98 7.36
C GLU A 61 -3.07 -11.35 6.50
N LEU A 62 -3.04 -10.02 6.36
CA LEU A 62 -2.01 -9.31 5.60
C LEU A 62 -0.61 -9.55 6.17
N GLU A 63 -0.45 -9.54 7.49
CA GLU A 63 0.84 -9.78 8.13
C GLU A 63 1.25 -11.26 8.00
N LYS A 64 0.31 -12.20 8.14
CA LYS A 64 0.57 -13.64 7.95
C LYS A 64 1.08 -13.95 6.55
N TRP A 65 0.51 -13.32 5.52
CA TRP A 65 0.84 -13.58 4.12
C TRP A 65 1.85 -12.60 3.53
N LYS A 66 2.51 -11.81 4.36
CA LYS A 66 3.47 -10.80 3.93
C LYS A 66 4.58 -11.42 3.10
N HIS A 67 4.81 -10.89 1.91
CA HIS A 67 5.88 -11.36 1.04
C HIS A 67 7.24 -10.92 1.63
N PRO A 68 8.25 -11.81 1.70
CA PRO A 68 9.56 -11.48 2.28
C PRO A 68 10.32 -10.43 1.47
N ASP A 69 10.18 -10.41 0.15
CA ASP A 69 10.82 -9.46 -0.77
C ASP A 69 9.78 -8.84 -1.74
N PRO A 70 8.97 -7.87 -1.30
CA PRO A 70 7.88 -7.33 -2.12
C PRO A 70 8.39 -6.50 -3.29
N TYR A 71 7.62 -6.38 -4.37
CA TYR A 71 8.03 -5.57 -5.52
C TYR A 71 8.05 -4.08 -5.17
N HIS A 72 9.19 -3.44 -5.34
CA HIS A 72 9.37 -1.99 -5.27
C HIS A 72 9.62 -1.41 -6.67
N ALA A 73 8.94 -0.30 -7.00
CA ALA A 73 9.24 0.42 -8.22
C ALA A 73 10.69 0.94 -8.18
N PRO A 74 11.47 0.88 -9.27
CA PRO A 74 12.90 1.14 -9.23
C PRO A 74 13.30 2.48 -8.60
N THR A 75 12.51 3.54 -8.82
CA THR A 75 12.79 4.89 -8.31
C THR A 75 12.11 5.23 -6.99
N ALA A 76 11.22 4.35 -6.49
CA ALA A 76 10.57 4.55 -5.20
C ALA A 76 11.54 4.22 -4.06
N PRO A 77 11.28 4.68 -2.82
CA PRO A 77 12.05 4.27 -1.65
C PRO A 77 12.13 2.74 -1.56
N GLY A 78 13.35 2.22 -1.35
CA GLY A 78 13.65 0.78 -1.34
C GLY A 78 13.80 0.13 -2.73
N GLY A 79 13.63 0.89 -3.82
CA GLY A 79 13.87 0.43 -5.18
C GLY A 79 15.34 0.46 -5.60
N SER A 80 15.70 -0.32 -6.62
CA SER A 80 17.09 -0.49 -7.10
C SER A 80 17.74 0.77 -7.72
N LYS A 81 16.96 1.80 -8.03
CA LYS A 81 17.41 3.09 -8.58
C LYS A 81 17.06 4.27 -7.66
N PHE A 82 16.63 4.01 -6.43
CA PHE A 82 16.37 5.05 -5.45
C PHE A 82 17.65 5.85 -5.18
N GLU A 83 17.55 7.18 -5.20
CA GLU A 83 18.66 8.10 -4.90
C GLU A 83 19.94 7.94 -5.73
N ARG A 84 19.87 7.21 -6.85
CA ARG A 84 21.04 6.91 -7.69
C ARG A 84 21.71 8.14 -8.30
N ASN A 85 20.93 9.17 -8.64
CA ASN A 85 21.38 10.41 -9.28
C ASN A 85 20.76 11.65 -8.59
N LEU A 86 20.91 11.78 -7.27
CA LEU A 86 20.48 12.99 -6.57
C LEU A 86 21.27 14.21 -7.06
N PRO A 87 20.63 15.37 -7.32
CA PRO A 87 21.36 16.60 -7.55
C PRO A 87 22.16 16.97 -6.30
N ALA A 88 23.37 17.47 -6.48
CA ALA A 88 24.19 17.95 -5.37
C ALA A 88 23.45 19.07 -4.63
N PRO A 89 23.51 19.10 -3.28
CA PRO A 89 22.91 20.18 -2.52
C PRO A 89 23.58 21.51 -2.88
N ILE A 90 22.77 22.57 -2.97
CA ILE A 90 23.28 23.93 -3.16
C ILE A 90 23.88 24.40 -1.83
N LEU A 91 25.21 24.45 -1.77
CA LEU A 91 25.94 24.89 -0.58
C LEU A 91 26.24 26.40 -0.57
N THR A 92 25.98 27.08 -1.69
CA THR A 92 26.20 28.53 -1.77
C THR A 92 25.17 29.24 -0.89
N PRO A 93 25.60 30.14 0.02
CA PRO A 93 24.67 30.94 0.80
C PRO A 93 23.83 31.82 -0.14
N PRO A 94 22.59 32.18 0.23
CA PRO A 94 21.78 33.11 -0.55
C PRO A 94 22.56 34.41 -0.79
N THR A 95 22.77 34.77 -2.05
CA THR A 95 23.33 36.08 -2.41
C THR A 95 22.26 37.14 -2.13
N GLU A 96 22.46 37.82 -0.99
CA GLU A 96 21.88 39.11 -0.58
C GLU A 96 20.51 39.09 0.11
N PHE A 97 20.52 39.46 1.40
CA PHE A 97 19.40 40.10 2.07
C PHE A 97 19.38 41.57 1.63
N VAL A 98 18.53 41.90 0.66
CA VAL A 98 18.26 43.30 0.30
C VAL A 98 17.58 43.96 1.51
N LYS A 99 18.24 44.98 2.08
CA LYS A 99 17.71 45.86 3.13
C LYS A 99 16.57 46.72 2.59
#